data_AF-A0A7S1XH20-F1
#
_entry.id   AF-A0A7S1XH20-F1
#
_cell.length_a   1.000
_cell.length_b   1.000
_cell.length_c   1.000
_cell.angle_alpha   90.00
_cell.angle_beta   90.00
_cell.angle_gamma   90.00
#
_symmetry.space_group_name_H-M   'P 1'
#
loop_
_entity.id
_entity.type
_entity.pdbx_description
1 polymer ?
#
loop_
_entity_poly.entity_id
_entity_poly.type
_entity_poly.pdbx_seq_one_letter_code
_entity_poly.pdbx_strand_id
1 'polypeptide(L)'
;PGVGSFGVAMENLERLGYVDALKEYLAKGRPFLGICLGLQTLFEGSEESPGVPGLGIFPGTIERFRVDQGGPSGRTPFSVPHIGWNTVHPKKASILGRSLIAHESSVESNEALWRDRFYFVHSFRLEYSEELRGSDFVLTTTSYGGEEFVSMIQSGNICATQFHPEKSGPAGLQLIRNFLESDALASPLPWTKGTSERFGLDGLSKRVIACLDVRENDQGDLVVTKGDQYDVREKTGDNAVRNLGKPVTLAHRYYEEGADEITFLNITSFRGEPLSDAPMIEVLERCSEGVFVPLCIGGGIRSYTDKEGKEYSALDVASQYFRAGADKVSIGSDAVYAAERFLNSGCVLDGTSSIETISIVYGAQAVVVSVDPRKVWVSDPSKTQHAVVKSSTSRGPSGEEFVWYQCTVKGGREGRDIDVVQLAKAVEALGAGEILLNSMDSDGSNAGYDHDLIRMVREAVKIPVIASSGAGCPSHFVECFRQTGAESALAAGIFHRREVGISEVKEAMVREGI
;
A
#
# COMPACT_ATOMS: atom_id res chain seq x y z
N PRO A 1 -7.29 -6.78 16.75
CA PRO A 1 -6.68 -6.38 15.44
C PRO A 1 -6.00 -7.60 14.81
N GLY A 2 -5.89 -7.65 13.48
CA GLY A 2 -5.12 -8.68 12.80
C GLY A 2 -4.74 -8.27 11.38
N VAL A 3 -3.56 -8.70 10.94
CA VAL A 3 -2.98 -8.48 9.61
C VAL A 3 -2.38 -9.78 9.09
N GLY A 4 -2.21 -9.91 7.78
CA GLY A 4 -1.55 -11.04 7.16
C GLY A 4 -2.49 -12.09 6.61
N SER A 5 -2.04 -13.34 6.63
CA SER A 5 -2.81 -14.51 6.17
C SER A 5 -3.80 -15.00 7.23
N PHE A 6 -5.03 -15.30 6.81
CA PHE A 6 -6.10 -15.84 7.65
C PHE A 6 -5.67 -17.12 8.38
N GLY A 7 -5.09 -18.08 7.66
CA GLY A 7 -4.67 -19.36 8.23
C GLY A 7 -3.64 -19.19 9.33
N VAL A 8 -2.60 -18.39 9.06
CA VAL A 8 -1.55 -18.06 10.03
C VAL A 8 -2.13 -17.36 11.27
N ALA A 9 -3.11 -16.49 11.10
CA ALA A 9 -3.77 -15.82 12.22
C ALA A 9 -4.57 -16.81 13.08
N MET A 10 -5.36 -17.71 12.48
CA MET A 10 -6.13 -18.72 13.21
C MET A 10 -5.24 -19.74 13.90
N GLU A 11 -4.18 -20.23 13.24
CA GLU A 11 -3.18 -21.10 13.85
C GLU A 11 -2.51 -20.45 15.07
N ASN A 12 -2.22 -19.15 15.00
CA ASN A 12 -1.68 -18.41 16.13
C ASN A 12 -2.68 -18.26 17.28
N LEU A 13 -3.95 -17.96 16.99
CA LEU A 13 -4.99 -17.90 18.02
C LEU A 13 -5.18 -19.25 18.72
N GLU A 14 -5.16 -20.35 17.96
CA GLU A 14 -5.25 -21.71 18.48
C GLU A 14 -4.03 -22.04 19.36
N ARG A 15 -2.82 -21.81 18.84
CA ARG A 15 -1.57 -22.05 19.56
C ARG A 15 -1.47 -21.27 20.88
N LEU A 16 -2.01 -20.05 20.92
CA LEU A 16 -2.04 -19.21 22.12
C LEU A 16 -3.21 -19.54 23.06
N GLY A 17 -4.12 -20.45 22.68
CA GLY A 17 -5.29 -20.82 23.47
C GLY A 17 -6.36 -19.73 23.56
N TYR A 18 -6.42 -18.83 22.56
CA TYR A 18 -7.35 -17.69 22.56
C TYR A 18 -8.68 -17.96 21.87
N VAL A 19 -8.83 -19.03 21.08
CA VAL A 19 -10.07 -19.29 20.32
C VAL A 19 -11.29 -19.42 21.23
N ASP A 20 -11.27 -20.32 22.21
CA ASP A 20 -12.40 -20.52 23.12
C ASP A 20 -12.66 -19.31 24.01
N ALA A 21 -11.59 -18.68 24.52
CA ALA A 21 -11.68 -17.49 25.35
C ALA A 21 -12.32 -16.30 24.60
N LEU A 22 -11.97 -16.12 23.31
CA LEU A 22 -12.58 -15.10 22.45
C LEU A 22 -14.04 -15.41 22.17
N LYS A 23 -14.38 -16.66 21.85
CA LYS A 23 -15.78 -17.08 21.65
C LYS A 23 -16.62 -16.81 22.89
N GLU A 24 -16.13 -17.16 24.08
CA GLU A 24 -16.82 -16.89 25.35
C GLU A 24 -16.95 -15.38 25.61
N TYR A 25 -15.91 -14.59 25.34
CA TYR A 25 -15.93 -13.13 25.49
C TYR A 25 -17.01 -12.49 24.61
N LEU A 26 -17.08 -12.91 23.34
CA LEU A 26 -18.04 -12.43 22.36
C LEU A 26 -19.48 -12.87 22.69
N ALA A 27 -19.67 -14.13 23.12
CA ALA A 27 -20.98 -14.65 23.53
C ALA A 27 -21.57 -13.89 24.74
N LYS A 28 -20.72 -13.32 25.60
CA LYS A 28 -21.14 -12.45 26.71
C LYS A 28 -21.51 -11.03 26.28
N GLY A 29 -21.45 -10.71 24.98
CA GLY A 29 -21.80 -9.39 24.44
C GLY A 29 -20.89 -8.28 24.92
N ARG A 30 -19.62 -8.57 25.21
CA ARG A 30 -18.65 -7.57 25.67
C ARG A 30 -18.15 -6.71 24.50
N PRO A 31 -17.74 -5.45 24.74
CA PRO A 31 -17.21 -4.57 23.69
C PRO A 31 -16.03 -5.20 22.95
N PHE A 32 -16.16 -5.34 21.63
CA PHE A 32 -15.12 -5.90 20.78
C PHE A 32 -15.02 -5.12 19.48
N LEU A 33 -13.79 -4.80 19.07
CA LEU A 33 -13.50 -4.20 17.76
C LEU A 33 -12.50 -5.09 16.98
N GLY A 34 -13.02 -5.79 15.97
CA GLY A 34 -12.24 -6.48 14.97
C GLY A 34 -11.73 -5.51 13.89
N ILE A 35 -10.47 -5.65 13.48
CA ILE A 35 -9.87 -4.80 12.44
C ILE A 35 -9.19 -5.72 11.42
N CYS A 36 -9.53 -5.56 10.14
CA CYS A 36 -9.04 -6.34 9.01
C CYS A 36 -9.20 -7.85 9.20
N LEU A 37 -8.14 -8.62 9.48
CA LEU A 37 -8.29 -10.03 9.80
C LEU A 37 -9.16 -10.24 11.04
N GLY A 38 -9.17 -9.29 11.99
CA GLY A 38 -10.08 -9.35 13.14
C GLY A 38 -11.57 -9.28 12.76
N LEU A 39 -11.92 -8.75 11.59
CA LEU A 39 -13.25 -8.92 11.00
C LEU A 39 -13.38 -10.32 10.38
N GLN A 40 -12.42 -10.69 9.54
CA GLN A 40 -12.47 -11.93 8.76
C GLN A 40 -12.56 -13.18 9.63
N THR A 41 -11.78 -13.24 10.72
CA THR A 41 -11.77 -14.38 11.64
C THR A 41 -13.08 -14.58 12.40
N LEU A 42 -14.01 -13.60 12.40
CA LEU A 42 -15.33 -13.78 12.99
C LEU A 42 -16.25 -14.68 12.15
N PHE A 43 -15.89 -14.93 10.88
CA PHE A 43 -16.67 -15.75 9.95
C PHE A 43 -16.23 -17.23 10.00
N GLU A 44 -16.84 -18.08 9.17
CA GLU A 44 -16.68 -19.53 9.24
C GLU A 44 -15.33 -20.01 8.68
N GLY A 45 -14.76 -19.28 7.73
CA GLY A 45 -13.47 -19.59 7.11
C GLY A 45 -13.08 -18.60 6.01
N SER A 46 -11.98 -18.90 5.31
CA SER A 46 -11.45 -18.09 4.21
C SER A 46 -10.91 -18.96 3.07
N GLU A 47 -11.18 -18.57 1.82
CA GLU A 47 -10.55 -19.16 0.62
C GLU A 47 -9.03 -18.96 0.61
N GLU A 48 -8.50 -18.01 1.37
CA GLU A 48 -7.05 -17.82 1.53
C GLU A 48 -6.39 -19.04 2.21
N SER A 49 -7.14 -19.77 3.03
CA SER A 49 -6.63 -20.93 3.77
C SER A 49 -7.70 -22.01 3.86
N PRO A 50 -7.96 -22.74 2.76
CA PRO A 50 -9.02 -23.74 2.69
C PRO A 50 -8.88 -24.80 3.78
N GLY A 51 -9.97 -25.07 4.50
CA GLY A 51 -10.01 -26.05 5.59
C GLY A 51 -9.60 -25.53 6.97
N VAL A 52 -9.09 -24.29 7.08
CA VAL A 52 -8.85 -23.65 8.37
C VAL A 52 -10.14 -22.96 8.85
N PRO A 53 -10.74 -23.38 9.98
CA PRO A 53 -11.95 -22.75 10.49
C PRO A 53 -11.66 -21.38 11.10
N GLY A 54 -12.59 -20.45 10.93
CA GLY A 54 -12.64 -19.21 11.71
C GLY A 54 -13.30 -19.39 13.07
N LEU A 55 -13.61 -18.27 13.74
CA LEU A 55 -14.35 -18.27 14.99
C LEU A 55 -15.83 -18.67 14.80
N GLY A 56 -16.39 -18.50 13.59
CA GLY A 56 -17.77 -18.91 13.28
C GLY A 56 -18.83 -18.19 14.11
N ILE A 57 -18.60 -16.91 14.41
CA ILE A 57 -19.54 -16.03 15.12
C ILE A 57 -20.65 -15.55 14.18
N PHE A 58 -20.30 -15.30 12.92
CA PHE A 58 -21.22 -14.94 11.84
C PHE A 58 -21.12 -15.94 10.70
N PRO A 59 -22.23 -16.21 9.98
CA PRO A 59 -22.22 -17.09 8.82
C PRO A 59 -21.49 -16.43 7.64
N GLY A 60 -20.88 -17.24 6.79
CA GLY A 60 -20.24 -16.79 5.56
C GLY A 60 -18.77 -17.19 5.48
N THR A 61 -18.26 -17.22 4.25
CA THR A 61 -16.85 -17.50 3.95
C THR A 61 -16.23 -16.26 3.34
N ILE A 62 -15.00 -15.96 3.77
CA ILE A 62 -14.20 -14.89 3.18
C ILE A 62 -13.62 -15.40 1.85
N GLU A 63 -13.83 -14.67 0.78
CA GLU A 63 -13.49 -15.08 -0.59
C GLU A 63 -12.56 -14.09 -1.26
N ARG A 64 -11.80 -14.54 -2.25
CA ARG A 64 -10.93 -13.65 -3.02
C ARG A 64 -11.75 -12.81 -4.00
N PHE A 65 -11.39 -11.53 -4.16
CA PHE A 65 -11.89 -10.72 -5.28
C PHE A 65 -11.69 -11.43 -6.63
N ARG A 66 -12.70 -11.37 -7.51
CA ARG A 66 -12.67 -12.07 -8.80
C ARG A 66 -12.37 -11.05 -9.90
N VAL A 67 -11.11 -10.97 -10.32
CA VAL A 67 -10.69 -10.09 -11.42
C VAL A 67 -11.30 -10.58 -12.74
N ASP A 68 -12.32 -9.88 -13.24
CA ASP A 68 -12.85 -10.10 -14.58
C ASP A 68 -11.98 -9.37 -15.62
N GLN A 69 -11.61 -10.08 -16.68
CA GLN A 69 -10.72 -9.61 -17.75
C GLN A 69 -11.49 -8.98 -18.93
N GLY A 70 -12.73 -8.53 -18.70
CA GLY A 70 -13.56 -7.95 -19.76
C GLY A 70 -14.22 -9.00 -20.64
N GLY A 71 -14.87 -9.99 -20.02
CA GLY A 71 -15.84 -10.85 -20.72
C GLY A 71 -17.13 -10.09 -21.13
N PRO A 72 -18.17 -10.80 -21.63
CA PRO A 72 -19.47 -10.20 -21.98
C PRO A 72 -20.21 -9.53 -20.80
N SER A 73 -19.65 -9.63 -19.58
CA SER A 73 -20.16 -9.07 -18.33
C SER A 73 -20.08 -7.55 -18.22
N GLY A 74 -19.24 -6.89 -19.04
CA GLY A 74 -19.12 -5.42 -19.07
C GLY A 74 -18.47 -4.79 -17.83
N ARG A 75 -17.78 -5.56 -16.98
CA ARG A 75 -17.10 -5.05 -15.77
C ARG A 75 -15.78 -4.35 -16.10
N THR A 76 -15.51 -3.23 -15.43
CA THR A 76 -14.23 -2.50 -15.55
C THR A 76 -13.09 -3.31 -14.92
N PRO A 77 -11.96 -3.53 -15.63
CA PRO A 77 -10.79 -4.17 -15.05
C PRO A 77 -10.31 -3.43 -13.79
N PHE A 78 -9.93 -4.18 -12.75
CA PHE A 78 -9.43 -3.64 -11.48
C PHE A 78 -8.32 -4.54 -10.92
N SER A 79 -7.56 -3.99 -9.99
CA SER A 79 -6.39 -4.67 -9.42
C SER A 79 -6.72 -5.42 -8.12
N VAL A 80 -6.00 -6.50 -7.83
CA VAL A 80 -6.10 -7.21 -6.54
C VAL A 80 -4.68 -7.44 -6.03
N PRO A 81 -4.33 -7.02 -4.80
CA PRO A 81 -5.21 -6.60 -3.70
C PRO A 81 -5.91 -5.25 -3.90
N HIS A 82 -7.04 -5.06 -3.21
CA HIS A 82 -7.68 -3.76 -3.04
C HIS A 82 -6.81 -2.92 -2.07
N ILE A 83 -6.03 -1.99 -2.63
CA ILE A 83 -5.09 -1.14 -1.87
C ILE A 83 -5.45 0.33 -2.11
N GLY A 84 -5.89 1.02 -1.05
CA GLY A 84 -6.11 2.46 -1.05
C GLY A 84 -7.36 2.91 -0.32
N TRP A 85 -7.83 4.11 -0.65
CA TRP A 85 -8.85 4.81 0.09
C TRP A 85 -10.21 4.67 -0.59
N ASN A 86 -11.15 3.98 0.06
CA ASN A 86 -12.47 3.71 -0.50
C ASN A 86 -13.57 4.21 0.45
N THR A 87 -14.75 4.46 -0.11
CA THR A 87 -15.94 4.91 0.59
C THR A 87 -16.64 3.75 1.29
N VAL A 88 -17.50 4.07 2.25
CA VAL A 88 -18.39 3.09 2.90
C VAL A 88 -19.84 3.51 2.71
N HIS A 89 -20.71 2.53 2.46
CA HIS A 89 -22.14 2.69 2.23
C HIS A 89 -22.92 2.13 3.42
N PRO A 90 -23.47 3.01 4.27
CA PRO A 90 -24.18 2.58 5.46
C PRO A 90 -25.49 1.87 5.14
N LYS A 91 -25.75 0.76 5.84
CA LYS A 91 -27.02 0.02 5.75
C LYS A 91 -27.96 0.30 6.92
N LYS A 92 -27.43 0.79 8.05
CA LYS A 92 -28.20 1.13 9.26
C LYS A 92 -27.49 2.19 10.12
N ALA A 93 -28.24 2.90 10.96
CA ALA A 93 -27.70 3.86 11.92
C ALA A 93 -26.80 3.18 12.97
N SER A 94 -25.72 3.87 13.39
CA SER A 94 -24.80 3.36 14.40
C SER A 94 -24.07 4.49 15.13
N ILE A 95 -23.71 4.26 16.40
CA ILE A 95 -22.81 5.12 17.16
C ILE A 95 -21.41 5.15 16.50
N LEU A 96 -20.97 4.04 15.88
CA LEU A 96 -19.68 4.00 15.18
C LEU A 96 -19.62 4.98 14.01
N GLY A 97 -20.73 5.11 13.27
CA GLY A 97 -20.86 6.02 12.14
C GLY A 97 -21.02 7.50 12.52
N ARG A 98 -21.15 7.80 13.83
CA ARG A 98 -21.44 9.14 14.31
C ARG A 98 -20.31 10.10 13.95
N SER A 99 -20.67 11.22 13.32
CA SER A 99 -19.71 12.27 12.93
C SER A 99 -18.61 11.83 11.94
N LEU A 100 -18.70 10.62 11.37
CA LEU A 100 -17.77 10.18 10.31
C LEU A 100 -18.06 10.88 8.99
N ILE A 101 -19.32 11.24 8.73
CA ILE A 101 -19.72 11.96 7.53
C ILE A 101 -20.13 13.39 7.91
N ALA A 102 -19.59 14.39 7.19
CA ALA A 102 -19.76 15.80 7.50
C ALA A 102 -21.24 16.22 7.60
N HIS A 103 -21.55 17.09 8.57
CA HIS A 103 -22.83 17.80 8.64
C HIS A 103 -22.88 18.92 7.57
N GLU A 104 -24.09 19.20 7.07
CA GLU A 104 -24.44 20.15 5.99
C GLU A 104 -23.79 21.54 6.09
N SER A 105 -23.40 22.00 7.28
CA SER A 105 -22.93 23.36 7.54
C SER A 105 -21.42 23.59 7.41
N SER A 106 -20.63 22.59 6.97
CA SER A 106 -19.15 22.68 6.95
C SER A 106 -18.48 22.44 5.59
N VAL A 107 -19.25 22.49 4.49
CA VAL A 107 -18.80 22.12 3.13
C VAL A 107 -18.00 23.22 2.42
N GLU A 108 -17.24 24.02 3.16
CA GLU A 108 -16.38 25.07 2.59
C GLU A 108 -14.89 24.69 2.55
N SER A 109 -14.49 23.56 3.15
CA SER A 109 -13.08 23.13 3.19
C SER A 109 -12.84 21.77 2.54
N ASN A 110 -11.64 21.59 1.95
CA ASN A 110 -11.14 20.32 1.43
C ASN A 110 -11.07 19.22 2.52
N GLU A 111 -11.11 19.58 3.80
CA GLU A 111 -11.21 18.62 4.91
C GLU A 111 -12.46 17.74 4.85
N ALA A 112 -13.53 18.22 4.20
CA ALA A 112 -14.77 17.46 4.09
C ALA A 112 -14.62 16.28 3.10
N LEU A 113 -13.70 16.33 2.12
CA LEU A 113 -13.58 15.35 1.03
C LEU A 113 -12.96 14.01 1.46
N TRP A 114 -12.18 13.97 2.54
CA TRP A 114 -11.53 12.74 3.01
C TRP A 114 -12.20 12.11 4.23
N ARG A 115 -13.22 12.74 4.82
CA ARG A 115 -13.88 12.23 6.03
C ARG A 115 -14.70 10.95 5.82
N ASP A 116 -15.16 10.69 4.60
CA ASP A 116 -15.94 9.49 4.26
C ASP A 116 -15.10 8.38 3.60
N ARG A 117 -13.77 8.46 3.66
CA ARG A 117 -12.86 7.48 3.09
C ARG A 117 -12.02 6.77 4.14
N PHE A 118 -11.85 5.47 3.95
CA PHE A 118 -11.07 4.61 4.81
C PHE A 118 -10.06 3.81 4.00
N TYR A 119 -8.93 3.47 4.61
CA TYR A 119 -7.85 2.75 3.97
C TYR A 119 -8.09 1.23 4.03
N PHE A 120 -8.26 0.63 2.86
CA PHE A 120 -8.39 -0.80 2.63
C PHE A 120 -7.09 -1.37 2.05
N VAL A 121 -6.72 -2.58 2.48
CA VAL A 121 -5.51 -3.27 2.04
C VAL A 121 -5.70 -4.80 2.15
N HIS A 122 -6.45 -5.38 1.21
CA HIS A 122 -6.84 -6.80 1.28
C HIS A 122 -7.12 -7.44 -0.09
N SER A 123 -6.84 -8.73 -0.24
CA SER A 123 -7.24 -9.52 -1.42
C SER A 123 -8.55 -10.28 -1.23
N PHE A 124 -8.93 -10.49 0.02
CA PHE A 124 -10.03 -11.35 0.44
C PHE A 124 -11.08 -10.52 1.19
N ARG A 125 -12.36 -10.81 0.99
CA ARG A 125 -13.49 -10.06 1.55
C ARG A 125 -14.67 -10.97 1.83
N LEU A 126 -15.66 -10.49 2.58
CA LEU A 126 -16.98 -11.11 2.61
C LEU A 126 -17.86 -10.47 1.52
N GLU A 127 -18.32 -11.26 0.54
CA GLU A 127 -19.27 -10.74 -0.48
C GLU A 127 -20.53 -10.24 0.21
N TYR A 128 -21.09 -9.13 -0.26
CA TYR A 128 -22.45 -8.77 0.12
C TYR A 128 -23.45 -9.45 -0.82
N SER A 129 -23.66 -10.76 -0.61
CA SER A 129 -24.53 -11.59 -1.43
C SER A 129 -26.03 -11.38 -1.11
N GLU A 130 -26.92 -11.96 -1.94
CA GLU A 130 -28.36 -11.99 -1.68
C GLU A 130 -28.69 -12.64 -0.33
N GLU A 131 -27.95 -13.68 0.08
CA GLU A 131 -28.17 -14.35 1.38
C GLU A 131 -27.86 -13.46 2.57
N LEU A 132 -26.92 -12.52 2.42
CA LEU A 132 -26.58 -11.55 3.45
C LEU A 132 -27.50 -10.31 3.44
N ARG A 133 -28.38 -10.16 2.44
CA ARG A 133 -29.34 -9.05 2.42
C ARG A 133 -30.32 -9.19 3.57
N GLY A 134 -30.44 -8.12 4.36
CA GLY A 134 -31.26 -8.11 5.57
C GLY A 134 -30.56 -8.72 6.80
N SER A 135 -29.30 -9.15 6.70
CA SER A 135 -28.52 -9.56 7.87
C SER A 135 -28.38 -8.40 8.85
N ASP A 136 -28.86 -8.61 10.07
CA ASP A 136 -28.85 -7.58 11.12
C ASP A 136 -27.45 -7.18 11.55
N PHE A 137 -26.41 -7.96 11.25
CA PHE A 137 -25.04 -7.63 11.63
C PHE A 137 -24.31 -6.74 10.60
N VAL A 138 -24.80 -6.61 9.36
CA VAL A 138 -24.11 -5.80 8.34
C VAL A 138 -24.32 -4.32 8.65
N LEU A 139 -23.24 -3.56 8.84
CA LEU A 139 -23.30 -2.14 9.17
C LEU A 139 -23.03 -1.27 7.93
N THR A 140 -21.96 -1.56 7.20
CA THR A 140 -21.64 -0.87 5.93
C THR A 140 -21.18 -1.86 4.88
N THR A 141 -21.38 -1.50 3.62
CA THR A 141 -20.76 -2.15 2.46
C THR A 141 -19.84 -1.19 1.73
N THR A 142 -19.05 -1.70 0.79
CA THR A 142 -18.18 -0.90 -0.08
C THR A 142 -18.16 -1.53 -1.47
N SER A 143 -18.09 -0.68 -2.50
CA SER A 143 -18.02 -1.12 -3.89
C SER A 143 -16.57 -1.15 -4.39
N TYR A 144 -16.18 -2.22 -5.07
CA TYR A 144 -14.87 -2.32 -5.72
C TYR A 144 -14.93 -3.27 -6.91
N GLY A 145 -14.46 -2.83 -8.09
CA GLY A 145 -14.40 -3.70 -9.27
C GLY A 145 -15.76 -4.19 -9.80
N GLY A 146 -16.85 -3.50 -9.47
CA GLY A 146 -18.21 -3.94 -9.75
C GLY A 146 -18.74 -5.02 -8.79
N GLU A 147 -18.00 -5.34 -7.74
CA GLU A 147 -18.43 -6.16 -6.60
C GLU A 147 -18.81 -5.27 -5.41
N GLU A 148 -19.78 -5.71 -4.60
CA GLU A 148 -20.12 -5.10 -3.31
C GLU A 148 -19.71 -6.06 -2.19
N PHE A 149 -19.01 -5.57 -1.18
CA PHE A 149 -18.53 -6.38 -0.06
C PHE A 149 -18.83 -5.72 1.28
N VAL A 150 -18.87 -6.51 2.35
CA VAL A 150 -19.10 -6.01 3.71
C VAL A 150 -17.84 -5.32 4.22
N SER A 151 -17.93 -4.01 4.48
CA SER A 151 -16.80 -3.21 4.98
C SER A 151 -16.84 -2.99 6.49
N MET A 152 -18.02 -3.06 7.11
CA MET A 152 -18.18 -3.07 8.56
C MET A 152 -19.33 -3.95 9.00
N ILE A 153 -19.19 -4.54 10.18
CA ILE A 153 -20.25 -5.25 10.88
C ILE A 153 -20.46 -4.69 12.28
N GLN A 154 -21.69 -4.82 12.76
CA GLN A 154 -22.09 -4.54 14.13
C GLN A 154 -23.26 -5.44 14.55
N SER A 155 -23.04 -6.25 15.59
CA SER A 155 -24.08 -7.00 16.30
C SER A 155 -23.93 -6.79 17.81
N GLY A 156 -24.88 -6.05 18.41
CA GLY A 156 -24.72 -5.57 19.79
C GLY A 156 -23.44 -4.77 19.96
N ASN A 157 -22.56 -5.24 20.87
CA ASN A 157 -21.27 -4.63 21.17
C ASN A 157 -20.10 -5.23 20.36
N ILE A 158 -20.37 -6.19 19.49
CA ILE A 158 -19.38 -6.77 18.57
C ILE A 158 -19.36 -5.91 17.32
N CYS A 159 -18.24 -5.25 17.08
CA CYS A 159 -18.02 -4.40 15.94
C CYS A 159 -16.79 -4.90 15.18
N ALA A 160 -16.78 -4.77 13.85
CA ALA A 160 -15.55 -5.01 13.10
C ALA A 160 -15.51 -4.20 11.81
N THR A 161 -14.29 -3.93 11.34
CA THR A 161 -13.97 -3.16 10.13
C THR A 161 -13.06 -3.97 9.22
N GLN A 162 -13.31 -3.96 7.90
CA GLN A 162 -12.41 -4.57 6.92
C GLN A 162 -11.24 -3.63 6.59
N PHE A 163 -11.49 -2.31 6.60
CA PHE A 163 -10.46 -1.29 6.51
C PHE A 163 -9.70 -1.14 7.83
N HIS A 164 -8.59 -0.39 7.80
CA HIS A 164 -7.77 -0.07 8.97
C HIS A 164 -8.07 1.33 9.49
N PRO A 165 -8.91 1.51 10.53
CA PRO A 165 -9.20 2.85 11.05
C PRO A 165 -7.93 3.56 11.58
N GLU A 166 -6.96 2.82 12.10
CA GLU A 166 -5.66 3.35 12.53
C GLU A 166 -4.76 3.84 11.37
N LYS A 167 -5.11 3.47 10.12
CA LYS A 167 -4.44 3.94 8.89
C LYS A 167 -5.35 4.80 8.01
N SER A 168 -6.49 5.23 8.54
CA SER A 168 -7.49 6.03 7.83
C SER A 168 -7.50 7.50 8.29
N GLY A 169 -6.38 8.00 8.77
CA GLY A 169 -6.23 9.39 9.22
C GLY A 169 -7.27 9.80 10.28
N PRO A 170 -7.71 11.07 10.30
CA PRO A 170 -8.64 11.53 11.32
C PRO A 170 -10.03 10.87 11.27
N ALA A 171 -10.48 10.40 10.09
CA ALA A 171 -11.75 9.68 9.96
C ALA A 171 -11.73 8.35 10.72
N GLY A 172 -10.66 7.57 10.56
CA GLY A 172 -10.52 6.31 11.29
C GLY A 172 -10.26 6.50 12.78
N LEU A 173 -9.49 7.53 13.17
CA LEU A 173 -9.34 7.88 14.59
C LEU A 173 -10.68 8.24 15.24
N GLN A 174 -11.56 8.95 14.52
CA GLN A 174 -12.90 9.26 15.01
C GLN A 174 -13.75 7.99 15.19
N LEU A 175 -13.62 7.00 14.30
CA LEU A 175 -14.30 5.71 14.44
C LEU A 175 -13.83 4.96 15.69
N ILE A 176 -12.52 4.92 15.94
CA ILE A 176 -11.96 4.29 17.16
C ILE A 176 -12.47 5.02 18.41
N ARG A 177 -12.48 6.36 18.39
CA ARG A 177 -13.04 7.16 19.49
C ARG A 177 -14.51 6.82 19.73
N ASN A 178 -15.32 6.74 18.67
CA ASN A 178 -16.73 6.39 18.77
C ASN A 178 -16.95 5.01 19.40
N PHE A 179 -16.10 4.04 19.10
CA PHE A 179 -16.15 2.72 19.72
C PHE A 179 -15.81 2.79 21.22
N LEU A 180 -14.69 3.45 21.57
CA LEU A 180 -14.21 3.55 22.95
C LEU A 180 -15.16 4.36 23.86
N GLU A 181 -15.83 5.36 23.31
CA GLU A 181 -16.75 6.25 24.03
C GLU A 181 -18.21 5.83 23.87
N SER A 182 -18.49 4.65 23.32
CA SER A 182 -19.84 4.23 22.93
C SER A 182 -20.87 4.27 24.07
N ASP A 183 -20.47 3.97 25.31
CA ASP A 183 -21.35 4.07 26.50
C ASP A 183 -21.70 5.52 26.87
N ALA A 184 -20.82 6.47 26.54
CA ALA A 184 -21.00 7.90 26.83
C ALA A 184 -21.72 8.65 25.70
N LEU A 185 -21.71 8.08 24.49
CA LEU A 185 -22.36 8.66 23.33
C LEU A 185 -23.88 8.42 23.40
N ALA A 186 -24.64 9.47 23.07
CA ALA A 186 -26.08 9.36 22.94
C ALA A 186 -26.47 8.39 21.80
N SER A 187 -27.77 8.13 21.66
CA SER A 187 -28.40 7.27 20.65
C SER A 187 -27.76 7.36 19.24
N PRO A 188 -27.77 6.26 18.47
CA PRO A 188 -27.30 6.24 17.07
C PRO A 188 -27.87 7.38 16.23
N LEU A 189 -27.05 7.96 15.36
CA LEU A 189 -27.51 8.94 14.37
C LEU A 189 -27.61 8.28 12.98
N PRO A 190 -28.56 8.73 12.13
CA PRO A 190 -28.53 8.40 10.71
C PRO A 190 -27.20 8.86 10.11
N TRP A 191 -26.71 8.09 9.16
CA TRP A 191 -25.54 8.52 8.39
C TRP A 191 -25.98 9.65 7.45
N THR A 192 -25.24 10.76 7.46
CA THR A 192 -25.40 11.81 6.46
C THR A 192 -24.84 11.31 5.12
N LYS A 193 -25.34 11.83 3.99
CA LYS A 193 -24.75 11.50 2.68
C LYS A 193 -23.30 11.96 2.62
N GLY A 194 -22.42 11.07 2.14
CA GLY A 194 -21.00 11.33 1.95
C GLY A 194 -20.73 12.59 1.14
N THR A 195 -19.59 13.24 1.36
CA THR A 195 -19.07 14.24 0.42
C THR A 195 -18.76 13.58 -0.92
N SER A 196 -18.19 12.38 -0.92
CA SER A 196 -17.86 11.62 -2.12
C SER A 196 -19.09 11.27 -2.97
N GLU A 197 -20.20 10.87 -2.32
CA GLU A 197 -21.48 10.64 -3.01
C GLU A 197 -22.02 11.93 -3.66
N ARG A 198 -21.82 13.09 -3.02
CA ARG A 198 -22.27 14.40 -3.54
C ARG A 198 -21.50 14.84 -4.78
N PHE A 199 -20.21 14.51 -4.86
CA PHE A 199 -19.37 14.83 -6.02
C PHE A 199 -19.34 13.73 -7.08
N GLY A 200 -20.06 12.61 -6.88
CA GLY A 200 -20.02 11.46 -7.77
C GLY A 200 -18.65 10.76 -7.79
N LEU A 201 -17.85 10.93 -6.74
CA LEU A 201 -16.49 10.40 -6.59
C LEU A 201 -16.50 9.07 -5.82
N ASP A 202 -17.49 8.22 -6.03
CA ASP A 202 -17.59 6.96 -5.30
C ASP A 202 -16.52 5.94 -5.74
N GLY A 203 -16.08 5.08 -4.83
CA GLY A 203 -15.05 4.06 -5.09
C GLY A 203 -13.63 4.47 -4.70
N LEU A 204 -12.65 3.69 -5.18
CA LEU A 204 -11.24 3.81 -4.80
C LEU A 204 -10.62 5.12 -5.32
N SER A 205 -10.09 5.95 -4.42
CA SER A 205 -9.35 7.16 -4.76
C SER A 205 -8.04 6.87 -5.46
N LYS A 206 -7.62 7.80 -6.33
CA LYS A 206 -6.25 7.86 -6.83
C LYS A 206 -5.31 8.36 -5.74
N ARG A 207 -4.25 7.59 -5.48
CA ARG A 207 -3.41 7.75 -4.30
C ARG A 207 -2.18 8.61 -4.60
N VAL A 208 -1.91 9.60 -3.75
CA VAL A 208 -0.71 10.44 -3.80
C VAL A 208 0.27 9.98 -2.72
N ILE A 209 1.38 9.40 -3.15
CA ILE A 209 2.41 8.85 -2.25
C ILE A 209 3.56 9.85 -2.12
N ALA A 210 3.94 10.16 -0.89
CA ALA A 210 5.12 10.96 -0.60
C ALA A 210 6.30 10.06 -0.24
N CYS A 211 7.45 10.31 -0.86
CA CYS A 211 8.64 9.49 -0.66
C CYS A 211 9.81 10.30 -0.07
N LEU A 212 10.61 9.66 0.78
CA LEU A 212 11.84 10.22 1.32
C LEU A 212 12.99 9.21 1.27
N ASP A 213 14.13 9.67 0.77
CA ASP A 213 15.42 8.98 0.88
C ASP A 213 15.96 9.17 2.29
N VAL A 214 16.25 8.08 3.00
CA VAL A 214 16.93 8.13 4.29
C VAL A 214 18.35 7.62 4.13
N ARG A 215 19.32 8.47 4.45
CA ARG A 215 20.76 8.20 4.34
C ARG A 215 21.45 8.45 5.67
N GLU A 216 22.65 7.92 5.80
CA GLU A 216 23.58 8.21 6.89
C GLU A 216 24.56 9.29 6.42
N ASN A 217 24.80 10.32 7.24
CA ASN A 217 25.84 11.32 6.98
C ASN A 217 27.20 10.89 7.59
N ASP A 218 28.26 11.67 7.34
CA ASP A 218 29.61 11.39 7.87
C ASP A 218 29.69 11.32 9.42
N GLN A 219 28.67 11.81 10.13
CA GLN A 219 28.57 11.81 11.60
C GLN A 219 27.74 10.64 12.14
N GLY A 220 27.17 9.79 11.26
CA GLY A 220 26.29 8.69 11.64
C GLY A 220 24.84 9.10 11.90
N ASP A 221 24.45 10.34 11.55
CA ASP A 221 23.06 10.79 11.65
C ASP A 221 22.25 10.36 10.43
N LEU A 222 20.95 10.12 10.66
CA LEU A 222 20.00 9.92 9.59
C LEU A 222 19.57 11.27 9.00
N VAL A 223 19.81 11.44 7.71
CA VAL A 223 19.45 12.63 6.95
C VAL A 223 18.53 12.28 5.79
N VAL A 224 17.72 13.25 5.39
CA VAL A 224 16.93 13.16 4.16
C VAL A 224 17.65 13.95 3.07
N THR A 225 17.95 13.30 1.95
CA THR A 225 18.57 13.97 0.79
C THR A 225 17.53 14.43 -0.22
N LYS A 226 17.78 15.61 -0.79
CA LYS A 226 17.06 16.11 -1.96
C LYS A 226 17.39 15.19 -3.13
N GLY A 227 16.37 14.67 -3.80
CA GLY A 227 16.47 13.66 -4.87
C GLY A 227 17.20 14.06 -6.15
N ASP A 228 18.18 14.97 -6.09
CA ASP A 228 19.06 15.33 -7.20
C ASP A 228 20.39 15.85 -6.61
N GLN A 229 21.48 15.11 -6.83
CA GLN A 229 22.86 15.42 -6.46
C GLN A 229 23.23 15.60 -4.96
N TYR A 230 24.33 14.93 -4.61
CA TYR A 230 25.03 15.00 -3.33
C TYR A 230 25.40 16.45 -2.95
N ASP A 231 24.87 16.95 -1.84
CA ASP A 231 25.60 17.41 -0.64
C ASP A 231 24.66 18.32 0.18
N VAL A 232 24.28 17.93 1.41
CA VAL A 232 23.60 18.84 2.35
C VAL A 232 24.29 18.74 3.70
N ARG A 233 25.44 19.40 3.81
CA ARG A 233 26.10 19.69 5.09
C ARG A 233 25.38 20.84 5.78
N GLU A 234 24.50 20.54 6.73
CA GLU A 234 24.18 21.51 7.77
C GLU A 234 25.16 21.31 8.93
N LYS A 235 26.02 22.31 9.15
CA LYS A 235 26.89 22.37 10.32
C LYS A 235 26.05 22.80 11.52
N THR A 236 25.64 21.86 12.36
CA THR A 236 25.27 22.14 13.74
C THR A 236 26.32 21.52 14.64
N GLY A 237 27.11 22.36 15.31
CA GLY A 237 28.00 21.91 16.37
C GLY A 237 27.20 21.60 17.61
N ASP A 238 27.15 20.33 18.00
CA ASP A 238 27.38 19.85 19.37
C ASP A 238 27.24 18.33 19.41
N ASN A 239 28.06 17.70 20.25
CA ASN A 239 28.24 16.25 20.35
C ASN A 239 27.03 15.50 20.96
N ALA A 240 26.81 14.29 20.41
CA ALA A 240 26.30 13.07 21.09
C ALA A 240 24.78 12.74 21.14
N VAL A 241 24.00 13.09 20.11
CA VAL A 241 22.69 12.43 19.85
C VAL A 241 22.51 12.22 18.35
N ARG A 242 22.23 10.99 17.90
CA ARG A 242 21.86 10.71 16.50
C ARG A 242 20.64 11.56 16.15
N ASN A 243 20.75 12.48 15.18
CA ASN A 243 19.63 13.33 14.80
C ASN A 243 18.63 12.57 13.92
N LEU A 244 17.83 11.71 14.55
CA LEU A 244 16.73 10.96 13.93
C LEU A 244 15.54 11.87 13.53
N GLY A 245 15.55 13.15 13.94
CA GLY A 245 14.39 14.03 13.87
C GLY A 245 14.01 14.44 12.44
N LYS A 246 14.94 14.41 11.49
CA LYS A 246 14.68 14.89 10.11
C LYS A 246 13.72 13.97 9.33
N PRO A 247 13.94 12.65 9.23
CA PRO A 247 12.98 11.75 8.59
C PRO A 247 11.60 11.76 9.27
N VAL A 248 11.57 11.73 10.60
CA VAL A 248 10.32 11.71 11.39
C VAL A 248 9.52 12.99 11.17
N THR A 249 10.14 14.15 11.36
CA THR A 249 9.48 15.46 11.16
C THR A 249 8.95 15.61 9.74
N LEU A 250 9.71 15.14 8.74
CA LEU A 250 9.26 15.20 7.35
C LEU A 250 8.08 14.28 7.08
N ALA A 251 8.07 13.07 7.66
CA ALA A 251 6.93 12.15 7.54
C ALA A 251 5.66 12.73 8.18
N HIS A 252 5.76 13.31 9.38
CA HIS A 252 4.65 14.03 10.00
C HIS A 252 4.13 15.16 9.12
N ARG A 253 5.04 15.96 8.55
CA ARG A 253 4.67 17.03 7.64
C ARG A 253 3.92 16.50 6.42
N TYR A 254 4.42 15.44 5.77
CA TYR A 254 3.73 14.85 4.63
C TYR A 254 2.33 14.35 4.98
N TYR A 255 2.16 13.74 6.15
CA TYR A 255 0.84 13.35 6.65
C TYR A 255 -0.10 14.55 6.84
N GLU A 256 0.36 15.61 7.50
CA GLU A 256 -0.41 16.86 7.69
C GLU A 256 -0.74 17.56 6.37
N GLU A 257 0.18 17.52 5.40
CA GLU A 257 0.00 18.04 4.03
C GLU A 257 -0.93 17.16 3.18
N GLY A 258 -1.34 15.99 3.70
CA GLY A 258 -2.35 15.12 3.11
C GLY A 258 -1.80 13.98 2.26
N ALA A 259 -0.58 13.48 2.51
CA ALA A 259 -0.09 12.26 1.86
C ALA A 259 -0.99 11.06 2.17
N ASP A 260 -1.32 10.27 1.15
CA ASP A 260 -2.13 9.07 1.31
C ASP A 260 -1.32 7.85 1.78
N GLU A 261 0.00 7.92 1.61
CA GLU A 261 1.00 6.96 2.07
C GLU A 261 2.37 7.63 2.11
N ILE A 262 3.24 7.18 3.01
CA ILE A 262 4.63 7.64 3.12
C ILE A 262 5.58 6.48 2.86
N THR A 263 6.47 6.63 1.90
CA THR A 263 7.51 5.65 1.57
C THR A 263 8.89 6.13 2.02
N PHE A 264 9.61 5.28 2.74
CA PHE A 264 10.99 5.49 3.16
C PHE A 264 11.91 4.62 2.29
N LEU A 265 12.86 5.24 1.59
CA LEU A 265 13.93 4.53 0.89
C LEU A 265 15.17 4.50 1.78
N ASN A 266 15.40 3.37 2.43
CA ASN A 266 16.54 3.12 3.28
C ASN A 266 17.80 2.87 2.45
N ILE A 267 18.63 3.91 2.33
CA ILE A 267 19.91 3.89 1.60
C ILE A 267 21.09 3.92 2.60
N THR A 268 20.82 3.67 3.87
CA THR A 268 21.84 3.67 4.93
C THR A 268 22.84 2.51 4.78
N SER A 269 24.03 2.70 5.34
CA SER A 269 25.17 1.78 5.24
C SER A 269 25.21 0.71 6.33
N PHE A 270 24.16 0.49 7.13
CA PHE A 270 24.13 -0.45 8.27
C PHE A 270 24.13 -1.93 7.87
N ARG A 271 25.10 -2.33 7.05
CA ARG A 271 25.32 -3.71 6.64
C ARG A 271 26.00 -4.44 7.78
N GLY A 272 25.29 -5.41 8.37
CA GLY A 272 25.84 -6.31 9.38
C GLY A 272 25.67 -5.82 10.83
N GLU A 273 24.92 -4.76 11.08
CA GLU A 273 24.50 -4.44 12.46
C GLU A 273 23.34 -5.37 12.90
N PRO A 274 23.20 -5.67 14.20
CA PRO A 274 22.05 -6.38 14.72
C PRO A 274 20.74 -5.70 14.30
N LEU A 275 19.76 -6.50 13.90
CA LEU A 275 18.51 -5.99 13.32
C LEU A 275 17.74 -5.08 14.28
N SER A 276 17.81 -5.32 15.59
CA SER A 276 17.21 -4.48 16.63
C SER A 276 17.79 -3.08 16.70
N ASP A 277 19.03 -2.91 16.25
CA ASP A 277 19.80 -1.67 16.44
C ASP A 277 19.80 -0.81 15.17
N ALA A 278 19.14 -1.29 14.11
CA ALA A 278 19.01 -0.60 12.84
C ALA A 278 18.25 0.73 13.05
N PRO A 279 18.86 1.89 12.77
CA PRO A 279 18.25 3.20 13.07
C PRO A 279 16.90 3.45 12.39
N MET A 280 16.64 2.78 11.26
CA MET A 280 15.34 2.86 10.58
C MET A 280 14.19 2.22 11.38
N ILE A 281 14.47 1.30 12.31
CA ILE A 281 13.46 0.77 13.24
C ILE A 281 12.93 1.91 14.11
N GLU A 282 13.83 2.65 14.75
CA GLU A 282 13.44 3.78 15.61
C GLU A 282 12.76 4.92 14.84
N VAL A 283 13.17 5.17 13.59
CA VAL A 283 12.46 6.13 12.72
C VAL A 283 11.01 5.72 12.51
N LEU A 284 10.75 4.45 12.19
CA LEU A 284 9.39 3.97 11.96
C LEU A 284 8.57 3.98 13.25
N GLU A 285 9.17 3.57 14.38
CA GLU A 285 8.50 3.58 15.69
C GLU A 285 8.03 5.00 16.02
N ARG A 286 8.93 5.98 15.92
CA ARG A 286 8.59 7.40 16.17
C ARG A 286 7.58 7.95 15.16
N CYS A 287 7.68 7.62 13.88
CA CYS A 287 6.68 8.03 12.89
C CYS A 287 5.30 7.46 13.23
N SER A 288 5.23 6.20 13.67
CA SER A 288 3.97 5.51 13.97
C SER A 288 3.21 6.10 15.17
N GLU A 289 3.86 6.91 16.00
CA GLU A 289 3.23 7.60 17.13
C GLU A 289 2.22 8.68 16.70
N GLY A 290 2.35 9.25 15.49
CA GLY A 290 1.41 10.27 15.03
C GLY A 290 1.18 10.37 13.53
N VAL A 291 1.70 9.43 12.73
CA VAL A 291 1.37 9.29 11.31
C VAL A 291 0.38 8.14 11.12
N PHE A 292 -0.89 8.49 10.89
CA PHE A 292 -2.01 7.54 10.79
C PHE A 292 -2.42 7.25 9.34
N VAL A 293 -1.42 7.11 8.48
CA VAL A 293 -1.52 6.63 7.09
C VAL A 293 -0.51 5.50 6.89
N PRO A 294 -0.62 4.71 5.80
CA PRO A 294 0.31 3.62 5.53
C PRO A 294 1.76 4.09 5.43
N LEU A 295 2.67 3.29 5.98
CA LEU A 295 4.12 3.46 5.91
C LEU A 295 4.72 2.31 5.10
N CYS A 296 5.45 2.63 4.04
CA CYS A 296 6.22 1.66 3.24
C CYS A 296 7.71 1.85 3.48
N ILE A 297 8.46 0.76 3.69
CA ILE A 297 9.92 0.79 3.85
C ILE A 297 10.60 -0.02 2.74
N GLY A 298 11.44 0.62 1.94
CA GLY A 298 12.26 -0.02 0.93
C GLY A 298 13.74 0.01 1.30
N GLY A 299 14.49 -1.01 0.86
CA GLY A 299 15.94 -1.08 1.07
C GLY A 299 16.35 -1.91 2.29
N GLY A 300 17.17 -2.94 2.05
CA GLY A 300 17.67 -3.84 3.10
C GLY A 300 16.77 -5.04 3.42
N ILE A 301 15.63 -5.19 2.74
CA ILE A 301 14.68 -6.30 2.94
C ILE A 301 15.19 -7.57 2.25
N ARG A 302 16.12 -8.27 2.90
CA ARG A 302 16.75 -9.51 2.42
C ARG A 302 17.39 -10.26 3.57
N SER A 303 17.70 -11.53 3.37
CA SER A 303 18.48 -12.31 4.33
C SER A 303 19.90 -11.75 4.48
N TYR A 304 20.42 -11.74 5.71
CA TYR A 304 21.81 -11.34 6.00
C TYR A 304 22.29 -11.93 7.33
N THR A 305 23.61 -11.93 7.52
CA THR A 305 24.26 -12.29 8.79
C THR A 305 24.83 -11.02 9.43
N ASP A 306 24.53 -10.79 10.70
CA ASP A 306 25.10 -9.66 11.45
C ASP A 306 26.56 -9.92 11.90
N LYS A 307 27.18 -8.90 12.47
CA LYS A 307 28.56 -8.92 12.97
C LYS A 307 28.77 -9.88 14.14
N GLU A 308 27.69 -10.29 14.81
CA GLU A 308 27.70 -11.28 15.89
C GLU A 308 27.52 -12.71 15.37
N GLY A 309 27.35 -12.87 14.05
CA GLY A 309 27.18 -14.16 13.39
C GLY A 309 25.74 -14.68 13.41
N LYS A 310 24.76 -13.87 13.83
CA LYS A 310 23.36 -14.26 13.81
C LYS A 310 22.78 -14.05 12.42
N GLU A 311 22.11 -15.08 11.92
CA GLU A 311 21.43 -15.07 10.63
C GLU A 311 20.00 -14.56 10.78
N TYR A 312 19.59 -13.70 9.85
CA TYR A 312 18.22 -13.24 9.71
C TYR A 312 17.74 -13.59 8.31
N SER A 313 16.57 -14.21 8.21
CA SER A 313 15.87 -14.38 6.94
C SER A 313 15.26 -13.05 6.48
N ALA A 314 14.91 -12.93 5.19
CA ALA A 314 14.15 -11.78 4.70
C ALA A 314 12.82 -11.60 5.44
N LEU A 315 12.19 -12.70 5.85
CA LEU A 315 10.99 -12.69 6.68
C LEU A 315 11.25 -12.11 8.07
N ASP A 316 12.36 -12.45 8.73
CA ASP A 316 12.72 -11.88 10.04
C ASP A 316 12.91 -10.36 9.94
N VAL A 317 13.60 -9.91 8.88
CA VAL A 317 13.82 -8.49 8.59
C VAL A 317 12.50 -7.77 8.37
N ALA A 318 11.64 -8.29 7.48
CA ALA A 318 10.33 -7.70 7.23
C ALA A 318 9.45 -7.68 8.48
N SER A 319 9.44 -8.77 9.25
CA SER A 319 8.68 -8.88 10.51
C SER A 319 9.10 -7.82 11.52
N GLN A 320 10.41 -7.55 11.65
CA GLN A 320 10.88 -6.49 12.53
C GLN A 320 10.43 -5.11 12.06
N TYR A 321 10.51 -4.83 10.75
CA TYR A 321 10.02 -3.58 10.19
C TYR A 321 8.51 -3.39 10.39
N PHE A 322 7.71 -4.45 10.23
CA PHE A 322 6.28 -4.40 10.49
C PHE A 322 5.98 -4.11 11.97
N ARG A 323 6.71 -4.75 12.89
CA ARG A 323 6.59 -4.47 14.33
C ARG A 323 6.99 -3.04 14.70
N ALA A 324 7.91 -2.45 13.96
CA ALA A 324 8.35 -1.07 14.14
C ALA A 324 7.36 -0.03 13.58
N GLY A 325 6.34 -0.45 12.81
CA GLY A 325 5.29 0.43 12.31
C GLY A 325 5.18 0.53 10.79
N ALA A 326 6.04 -0.18 10.03
CA ALA A 326 5.80 -0.34 8.60
C ALA A 326 4.54 -1.17 8.35
N ASP A 327 3.82 -0.85 7.28
CA ASP A 327 2.67 -1.62 6.79
C ASP A 327 3.05 -2.45 5.55
N LYS A 328 4.07 -1.99 4.82
CA LYS A 328 4.57 -2.63 3.59
C LYS A 328 6.09 -2.59 3.54
N VAL A 329 6.68 -3.60 2.92
CA VAL A 329 8.10 -3.65 2.59
C VAL A 329 8.31 -3.62 1.09
N SER A 330 9.33 -2.89 0.64
CA SER A 330 9.69 -2.78 -0.78
C SER A 330 10.99 -3.54 -1.09
N ILE A 331 10.89 -4.47 -2.05
CA ILE A 331 11.96 -5.37 -2.48
C ILE A 331 12.48 -4.90 -3.84
N GLY A 332 13.79 -4.61 -3.92
CA GLY A 332 14.46 -4.16 -5.15
C GLY A 332 15.22 -5.29 -5.85
N SER A 333 16.55 -5.29 -5.72
CA SER A 333 17.41 -6.23 -6.47
C SER A 333 17.11 -7.72 -6.25
N ASP A 334 16.67 -8.10 -5.05
CA ASP A 334 16.31 -9.49 -4.76
C ASP A 334 15.11 -9.97 -5.58
N ALA A 335 14.18 -9.06 -5.92
CA ALA A 335 13.03 -9.37 -6.77
C ALA A 335 13.47 -9.73 -8.19
N VAL A 336 14.49 -9.06 -8.73
CA VAL A 336 15.04 -9.37 -10.06
C VAL A 336 15.70 -10.74 -10.07
N TYR A 337 16.48 -11.06 -9.04
CA TYR A 337 17.10 -12.39 -8.93
C TYR A 337 16.06 -13.49 -8.71
N ALA A 338 15.01 -13.24 -7.94
CA ALA A 338 13.90 -14.17 -7.76
C ALA A 338 13.16 -14.42 -9.08
N ALA A 339 12.86 -13.35 -9.84
CA ALA A 339 12.23 -13.46 -11.15
C ALA A 339 13.08 -14.24 -12.16
N GLU A 340 14.40 -13.98 -12.23
CA GLU A 340 15.31 -14.77 -13.08
C GLU A 340 15.30 -16.26 -12.70
N ARG A 341 15.36 -16.58 -11.40
CA ARG A 341 15.27 -17.98 -10.94
C ARG A 341 13.94 -18.62 -11.31
N PHE A 342 12.83 -17.90 -11.09
CA PHE A 342 11.48 -18.35 -11.42
C PHE A 342 11.31 -18.61 -12.92
N LEU A 343 11.80 -17.72 -13.78
CA LEU A 343 11.75 -17.90 -15.23
C LEU A 343 12.62 -19.08 -15.68
N ASN A 344 13.84 -19.19 -15.14
CA ASN A 344 14.76 -20.27 -15.47
C ASN A 344 14.28 -21.65 -14.97
N SER A 345 13.47 -21.71 -13.92
CA SER A 345 12.86 -22.93 -13.41
C SER A 345 11.63 -23.37 -14.20
N GLY A 346 11.22 -22.62 -15.24
CA GLY A 346 9.99 -22.88 -15.98
C GLY A 346 8.74 -22.39 -15.24
N CYS A 347 8.86 -21.26 -14.54
CA CYS A 347 7.79 -20.61 -13.77
C CYS A 347 7.32 -21.46 -12.57
N VAL A 348 8.26 -22.11 -11.88
CA VAL A 348 7.99 -22.91 -10.68
C VAL A 348 8.32 -22.10 -9.43
N LEU A 349 7.33 -21.99 -8.54
CA LEU A 349 7.50 -21.45 -7.19
C LEU A 349 8.33 -22.42 -6.34
N ASP A 350 9.41 -21.94 -5.75
CA ASP A 350 10.29 -22.74 -4.89
C ASP A 350 10.10 -22.43 -3.39
N GLY A 351 9.32 -21.39 -3.08
CA GLY A 351 9.00 -20.97 -1.71
C GLY A 351 10.16 -20.30 -0.98
N THR A 352 11.25 -19.93 -1.68
CA THR A 352 12.48 -19.46 -1.04
C THR A 352 12.74 -17.96 -1.21
N SER A 353 12.08 -17.29 -2.15
CA SER A 353 12.31 -15.86 -2.36
C SER A 353 11.80 -15.01 -1.19
N SER A 354 12.36 -13.81 -1.03
CA SER A 354 11.83 -12.83 -0.08
C SER A 354 10.36 -12.49 -0.38
N ILE A 355 9.97 -12.43 -1.66
CA ILE A 355 8.58 -12.18 -2.07
C ILE A 355 7.66 -13.29 -1.57
N GLU A 356 7.98 -14.55 -1.84
CA GLU A 356 7.16 -15.71 -1.44
C GLU A 356 7.06 -15.80 0.08
N THR A 357 8.21 -15.80 0.77
CA THR A 357 8.25 -15.99 2.23
C THR A 357 7.50 -14.91 3.00
N ILE A 358 7.60 -13.65 2.59
CA ILE A 358 6.90 -12.54 3.23
C ILE A 358 5.40 -12.56 2.88
N SER A 359 5.05 -12.77 1.61
CA SER A 359 3.64 -12.77 1.17
C SER A 359 2.83 -13.96 1.71
N ILE A 360 3.45 -15.11 1.96
CA ILE A 360 2.79 -16.26 2.60
C ILE A 360 2.31 -15.91 4.02
N VAL A 361 3.10 -15.15 4.77
CA VAL A 361 2.81 -14.81 6.17
C VAL A 361 1.93 -13.55 6.28
N TYR A 362 2.31 -12.50 5.54
CA TYR A 362 1.71 -11.17 5.66
C TYR A 362 0.75 -10.81 4.51
N GLY A 363 0.52 -11.74 3.58
CA GLY A 363 -0.30 -11.51 2.39
C GLY A 363 0.45 -10.70 1.33
N ALA A 364 -0.01 -10.82 0.08
CA ALA A 364 0.58 -10.10 -1.05
C ALA A 364 0.61 -8.58 -0.82
N GLN A 365 -0.43 -8.05 -0.17
CA GLN A 365 -0.58 -6.63 0.14
C GLN A 365 0.58 -6.01 0.95
N ALA A 366 1.38 -6.82 1.64
CA ALA A 366 2.51 -6.37 2.42
C ALA A 366 3.81 -6.24 1.60
N VAL A 367 3.83 -6.77 0.37
CA VAL A 367 5.02 -6.85 -0.49
C VAL A 367 4.88 -5.93 -1.69
N VAL A 368 5.69 -4.88 -1.70
CA VAL A 368 5.88 -3.98 -2.85
C VAL A 368 7.18 -4.40 -3.56
N VAL A 369 7.19 -4.36 -4.90
CA VAL A 369 8.43 -4.55 -5.68
C VAL A 369 8.84 -3.25 -6.34
N SER A 370 10.02 -2.76 -5.98
CA SER A 370 10.63 -1.59 -6.64
C SER A 370 11.35 -2.02 -7.90
N VAL A 371 10.90 -1.51 -9.03
CA VAL A 371 11.46 -1.81 -10.36
C VAL A 371 12.15 -0.58 -10.90
N ASP A 372 13.42 -0.74 -11.30
CA ASP A 372 14.27 0.32 -11.86
C ASP A 372 14.60 0.00 -13.33
N PRO A 373 13.67 0.23 -14.26
CA PRO A 373 13.88 0.02 -15.69
C PRO A 373 14.58 1.21 -16.34
N ARG A 374 15.33 0.92 -17.41
CA ARG A 374 15.89 1.91 -18.34
C ARG A 374 15.59 1.55 -19.79
N LYS A 375 15.45 2.55 -20.65
CA LYS A 375 15.14 2.38 -22.06
C LYS A 375 16.28 1.71 -22.82
N VAL A 376 15.93 0.72 -23.63
CA VAL A 376 16.79 0.12 -24.65
C VAL A 376 16.09 0.20 -26.00
N TRP A 377 16.64 1.04 -26.86
CA TRP A 377 16.10 1.31 -28.19
C TRP A 377 16.39 0.17 -29.16
N VAL A 378 15.41 -0.16 -29.99
CA VAL A 378 15.54 -1.18 -31.04
C VAL A 378 14.96 -0.66 -32.35
N SER A 379 15.68 -0.93 -33.44
CA SER A 379 15.24 -0.53 -34.79
C SER A 379 14.08 -1.37 -35.32
N ASP A 380 13.95 -2.60 -34.82
CA ASP A 380 12.96 -3.57 -35.27
C ASP A 380 12.57 -4.46 -34.07
N PRO A 381 11.27 -4.49 -33.68
CA PRO A 381 10.73 -5.36 -32.66
C PRO A 381 11.16 -6.83 -32.77
N SER A 382 11.33 -7.35 -33.99
CA SER A 382 11.67 -8.77 -34.22
C SER A 382 13.11 -9.13 -33.85
N LYS A 383 13.97 -8.15 -33.56
CA LYS A 383 15.39 -8.36 -33.21
C LYS A 383 15.61 -8.64 -31.73
N THR A 384 14.56 -8.62 -30.92
CA THR A 384 14.62 -8.90 -29.48
C THR A 384 13.53 -9.88 -29.09
N GLN A 385 13.78 -10.66 -28.05
CA GLN A 385 12.77 -11.50 -27.42
C GLN A 385 11.98 -10.73 -26.35
N HIS A 386 12.43 -9.53 -26.00
CA HIS A 386 11.81 -8.69 -24.98
C HIS A 386 10.52 -8.02 -25.47
N ALA A 387 9.63 -7.74 -24.52
CA ALA A 387 8.44 -6.94 -24.79
C ALA A 387 8.83 -5.51 -25.20
N VAL A 388 8.37 -5.07 -26.36
CA VAL A 388 8.65 -3.73 -26.91
C VAL A 388 7.37 -2.91 -27.04
N VAL A 389 7.50 -1.59 -26.88
CA VAL A 389 6.46 -0.61 -27.20
C VAL A 389 7.01 0.44 -28.16
N LYS A 390 6.12 1.04 -28.95
CA LYS A 390 6.46 2.22 -29.74
C LYS A 390 6.42 3.44 -28.83
N SER A 391 7.55 4.13 -28.67
CA SER A 391 7.64 5.33 -27.85
C SER A 391 6.77 6.47 -28.41
N SER A 392 5.97 7.07 -27.55
CA SER A 392 5.06 8.17 -27.86
C SER A 392 5.70 9.56 -27.73
N THR A 393 6.74 9.68 -26.90
CA THR A 393 7.32 10.98 -26.49
C THR A 393 8.73 11.22 -27.02
N SER A 394 9.47 10.18 -27.34
CA SER A 394 10.91 10.26 -27.64
C SER A 394 11.34 9.28 -28.73
N ARG A 395 12.52 9.51 -29.31
CA ARG A 395 13.15 8.63 -30.30
C ARG A 395 14.55 8.24 -29.84
N GLY A 396 15.01 7.08 -30.30
CA GLY A 396 16.36 6.62 -30.06
C GLY A 396 17.42 7.49 -30.78
N PRO A 397 18.71 7.36 -30.39
CA PRO A 397 19.79 8.16 -30.95
C PRO A 397 19.95 8.06 -32.47
N SER A 398 19.49 6.96 -33.08
CA SER A 398 19.53 6.72 -34.52
C SER A 398 18.15 6.82 -35.17
N GLY A 399 17.16 7.38 -34.48
CA GLY A 399 15.78 7.51 -34.94
C GLY A 399 14.89 6.30 -34.65
N GLU A 400 15.33 5.35 -33.82
CA GLU A 400 14.53 4.20 -33.40
C GLU A 400 13.20 4.64 -32.77
N GLU A 401 12.12 3.97 -33.12
CA GLU A 401 10.78 4.25 -32.57
C GLU A 401 10.36 3.26 -31.48
N PHE A 402 11.05 2.12 -31.37
CA PHE A 402 10.67 1.04 -30.47
C PHE A 402 11.65 0.93 -29.31
N VAL A 403 11.11 0.64 -28.14
CA VAL A 403 11.85 0.56 -26.89
C VAL A 403 11.36 -0.65 -26.10
N TRP A 404 12.30 -1.36 -25.49
CA TRP A 404 12.01 -2.23 -24.34
C TRP A 404 12.71 -1.66 -23.11
N TYR A 405 12.25 -2.08 -21.94
CA TYR A 405 12.68 -1.52 -20.67
C TYR A 405 13.49 -2.57 -19.91
N GLN A 406 14.81 -2.38 -19.87
CA GLN A 406 15.74 -3.28 -19.21
C GLN A 406 15.72 -3.05 -17.70
N CYS A 407 15.46 -4.10 -16.93
CA CYS A 407 15.51 -4.00 -15.48
C CYS A 407 16.95 -3.98 -14.95
N THR A 408 17.14 -3.31 -13.82
CA THR A 408 18.45 -3.14 -13.20
C THR A 408 18.46 -3.59 -11.75
N VAL A 409 19.66 -3.85 -11.22
CA VAL A 409 19.92 -4.20 -9.83
C VAL A 409 21.01 -3.31 -9.24
N LYS A 410 21.22 -3.42 -7.93
CA LYS A 410 22.22 -2.67 -7.14
C LYS A 410 22.02 -1.15 -7.24
N GLY A 411 20.75 -0.70 -7.31
CA GLY A 411 20.37 0.70 -7.45
C GLY A 411 20.77 1.25 -8.81
N GLY A 412 20.26 0.65 -9.89
CA GLY A 412 20.52 1.12 -11.26
C GLY A 412 21.87 0.74 -11.89
N ARG A 413 22.85 0.29 -11.10
CA ARG A 413 24.26 0.16 -11.54
C ARG A 413 24.54 -1.05 -12.43
N GLU A 414 23.70 -2.09 -12.37
CA GLU A 414 23.89 -3.31 -13.15
C GLU A 414 22.61 -3.63 -13.91
N GLY A 415 22.70 -3.74 -15.24
CA GLY A 415 21.57 -4.19 -16.07
C GLY A 415 21.48 -5.70 -16.09
N ARG A 416 20.26 -6.22 -16.15
CA ARG A 416 19.97 -7.65 -16.28
C ARG A 416 19.30 -7.93 -17.61
N ASP A 417 19.43 -9.15 -18.10
CA ASP A 417 18.81 -9.58 -19.36
C ASP A 417 17.35 -10.02 -19.12
N ILE A 418 16.56 -9.08 -18.60
CA ILE A 418 15.15 -9.26 -18.27
C ILE A 418 14.43 -7.93 -18.51
N ASP A 419 13.31 -7.98 -19.22
CA ASP A 419 12.48 -6.80 -19.45
C ASP A 419 11.47 -6.58 -18.33
N VAL A 420 10.94 -5.36 -18.27
CA VAL A 420 9.99 -4.95 -17.23
C VAL A 420 8.71 -5.78 -17.20
N VAL A 421 8.24 -6.31 -18.33
CA VAL A 421 7.02 -7.13 -18.41
C VAL A 421 7.31 -8.53 -17.87
N GLN A 422 8.46 -9.11 -18.22
CA GLN A 422 8.92 -10.38 -17.67
C GLN A 422 9.07 -10.29 -16.15
N LEU A 423 9.73 -9.23 -15.66
CA LEU A 423 9.89 -9.01 -14.22
C LEU A 423 8.53 -8.83 -13.53
N ALA A 424 7.67 -7.94 -14.03
CA ALA A 424 6.39 -7.63 -13.41
C ALA A 424 5.49 -8.87 -13.26
N LYS A 425 5.39 -9.69 -14.32
CA LYS A 425 4.62 -10.94 -14.28
C LYS A 425 5.23 -11.98 -13.33
N ALA A 426 6.55 -12.09 -13.30
CA ALA A 426 7.22 -13.04 -12.42
C ALA A 426 7.01 -12.67 -10.94
N VAL A 427 7.15 -11.39 -10.58
CA VAL A 427 6.99 -10.97 -9.18
C VAL A 427 5.54 -11.01 -8.70
N GLU A 428 4.57 -10.74 -9.59
CA GLU A 428 3.15 -10.99 -9.31
C GLU A 428 2.91 -12.48 -8.99
N ALA A 429 3.44 -13.38 -9.82
CA ALA A 429 3.30 -14.82 -9.60
C ALA A 429 3.97 -15.29 -8.29
N LEU A 430 5.09 -14.68 -7.92
CA LEU A 430 5.82 -14.94 -6.67
C LEU A 430 5.10 -14.41 -5.42
N GLY A 431 4.04 -13.60 -5.57
CA GLY A 431 3.22 -13.10 -4.47
C GLY A 431 3.39 -11.63 -4.12
N ALA A 432 4.02 -10.82 -4.98
CA ALA A 432 4.01 -9.37 -4.81
C ALA A 432 2.58 -8.83 -4.94
N GLY A 433 2.21 -7.84 -4.11
CA GLY A 433 0.89 -7.22 -4.13
C GLY A 433 0.85 -5.82 -4.70
N GLU A 434 1.99 -5.20 -5.02
CA GLU A 434 2.05 -3.88 -5.63
C GLU A 434 3.41 -3.67 -6.33
N ILE A 435 3.43 -2.95 -7.45
CA ILE A 435 4.68 -2.60 -8.15
C ILE A 435 4.95 -1.11 -7.97
N LEU A 436 6.09 -0.77 -7.38
CA LEU A 436 6.68 0.57 -7.42
C LEU A 436 7.50 0.71 -8.71
N LEU A 437 6.90 1.32 -9.73
CA LEU A 437 7.47 1.42 -11.06
C LEU A 437 8.20 2.75 -11.24
N ASN A 438 9.52 2.72 -10.99
CA ASN A 438 10.39 3.86 -11.26
C ASN A 438 10.68 3.96 -12.76
N SER A 439 11.26 5.07 -13.19
CA SER A 439 11.76 5.28 -14.55
C SER A 439 13.11 5.96 -14.46
N MET A 440 14.19 5.23 -14.72
CA MET A 440 15.54 5.78 -14.62
C MET A 440 15.76 6.95 -15.59
N ASP A 441 15.12 6.91 -16.75
CA ASP A 441 15.22 7.96 -17.78
C ASP A 441 14.38 9.21 -17.45
N SER A 442 13.39 9.09 -16.55
CA SER A 442 12.54 10.21 -16.11
C SER A 442 12.97 10.77 -14.75
N ASP A 443 13.82 10.08 -14.01
CA ASP A 443 14.20 10.45 -12.64
C ASP A 443 14.90 11.82 -12.59
N GLY A 444 14.50 12.68 -11.65
CA GLY A 444 15.03 14.06 -11.54
C GLY A 444 14.63 15.03 -12.66
N SER A 445 14.01 14.57 -13.75
CA SER A 445 13.72 15.40 -14.92
C SER A 445 12.66 16.49 -14.68
N ASN A 446 11.75 16.27 -13.74
CA ASN A 446 10.53 17.05 -13.52
C ASN A 446 9.71 17.26 -14.81
N ALA A 447 9.77 16.31 -15.77
CA ALA A 447 9.15 16.40 -17.09
C ALA A 447 7.90 15.51 -17.27
N GLY A 448 7.43 14.88 -16.20
CA GLY A 448 6.30 13.94 -16.22
C GLY A 448 6.75 12.49 -16.08
N TYR A 449 5.78 11.62 -15.81
CA TYR A 449 6.01 10.18 -15.71
C TYR A 449 6.16 9.54 -17.09
N ASP A 450 6.81 8.37 -17.18
CA ASP A 450 6.86 7.61 -18.43
C ASP A 450 5.53 6.85 -18.66
N HIS A 451 4.61 7.45 -19.41
CA HIS A 451 3.30 6.87 -19.68
C HIS A 451 3.34 5.57 -20.49
N ASP A 452 4.33 5.40 -21.37
CA ASP A 452 4.47 4.18 -22.18
C ASP A 452 4.89 3.01 -21.30
N LEU A 453 5.84 3.24 -20.39
CA LEU A 453 6.26 2.28 -19.38
C LEU A 453 5.09 1.88 -18.46
N ILE A 454 4.35 2.86 -17.94
CA ILE A 454 3.25 2.58 -17.02
C ILE A 454 2.16 1.77 -17.70
N ARG A 455 1.73 2.14 -18.92
CA ARG A 455 0.74 1.36 -19.69
C ARG A 455 1.23 -0.06 -19.94
N MET A 456 2.48 -0.22 -20.40
CA MET A 456 3.07 -1.52 -20.68
C MET A 456 3.00 -2.45 -19.45
N VAL A 457 3.28 -1.93 -18.25
CA VAL A 457 3.22 -2.73 -17.02
C VAL A 457 1.77 -2.94 -16.56
N ARG A 458 0.90 -1.91 -16.62
CA ARG A 458 -0.52 -2.03 -16.26
C ARG A 458 -1.25 -3.09 -17.09
N GLU A 459 -0.94 -3.19 -18.37
CA GLU A 459 -1.50 -4.21 -19.26
C GLU A 459 -0.94 -5.62 -18.99
N ALA A 460 0.21 -5.71 -18.32
CA ALA A 460 0.91 -6.97 -18.07
C ALA A 460 0.50 -7.69 -16.78
N VAL A 461 0.04 -6.95 -15.75
CA VAL A 461 -0.23 -7.48 -14.40
C VAL A 461 -1.60 -7.10 -13.87
N LYS A 462 -2.08 -7.83 -12.86
CA LYS A 462 -3.36 -7.61 -12.16
C LYS A 462 -3.19 -7.06 -10.75
N ILE A 463 -1.96 -6.84 -10.30
CA ILE A 463 -1.64 -6.11 -9.07
C ILE A 463 -1.54 -4.60 -9.34
N PRO A 464 -1.81 -3.73 -8.34
CA PRO A 464 -1.67 -2.28 -8.48
C PRO A 464 -0.26 -1.85 -8.90
N VAL A 465 -0.19 -0.75 -9.66
CA VAL A 465 1.07 -0.13 -10.07
C VAL A 465 1.13 1.32 -9.60
N ILE A 466 2.21 1.66 -8.90
CA ILE A 466 2.57 3.01 -8.49
C ILE A 466 3.47 3.60 -9.57
N ALA A 467 3.02 4.68 -10.22
CA ALA A 467 3.85 5.48 -11.10
C ALA A 467 4.88 6.29 -10.28
N SER A 468 6.16 6.17 -10.60
CA SER A 468 7.25 6.89 -9.92
C SER A 468 8.25 7.46 -10.93
N SER A 469 9.07 8.41 -10.47
CA SER A 469 10.09 9.17 -11.23
C SER A 469 9.54 10.11 -12.31
N GLY A 470 9.87 11.41 -12.20
CA GLY A 470 9.62 12.43 -13.22
C GLY A 470 8.53 13.47 -12.89
N ALA A 471 7.75 13.28 -11.83
CA ALA A 471 6.78 14.27 -11.36
C ALA A 471 7.43 15.64 -11.09
N GLY A 472 6.82 16.71 -11.61
CA GLY A 472 7.36 18.07 -11.58
C GLY A 472 6.33 19.14 -11.20
N CYS A 473 5.05 18.87 -11.47
CA CYS A 473 3.93 19.76 -11.18
C CYS A 473 2.62 18.97 -11.02
N PRO A 474 1.53 19.59 -10.53
CA PRO A 474 0.24 18.90 -10.35
C PRO A 474 -0.35 18.26 -11.62
N SER A 475 -0.17 18.86 -12.80
CA SER A 475 -0.72 18.29 -14.04
C SER A 475 -0.11 16.93 -14.38
N HIS A 476 1.14 16.65 -13.98
CA HIS A 476 1.74 15.34 -14.23
C HIS A 476 1.00 14.21 -13.50
N PHE A 477 0.38 14.47 -12.34
CA PHE A 477 -0.45 13.50 -11.64
C PHE A 477 -1.79 13.28 -12.37
N VAL A 478 -2.45 14.38 -12.76
CA VAL A 478 -3.70 14.34 -13.52
C VAL A 478 -3.51 13.56 -14.83
N GLU A 479 -2.46 13.88 -15.57
CA GLU A 479 -2.13 13.23 -16.84
C GLU A 479 -1.83 11.74 -16.64
N CYS A 480 -1.04 11.39 -15.62
CA CYS A 480 -0.74 10.00 -15.28
C CYS A 480 -2.03 9.20 -15.05
N PHE A 481 -2.91 9.67 -14.18
CA PHE A 481 -4.14 8.95 -13.85
C PHE A 481 -5.12 8.85 -15.02
N ARG A 482 -5.18 9.87 -15.90
CA ARG A 482 -6.04 9.84 -17.09
C ARG A 482 -5.52 8.95 -18.22
N GLN A 483 -4.20 8.83 -18.37
CA GLN A 483 -3.60 8.25 -19.58
C GLN A 483 -3.03 6.84 -19.41
N THR A 484 -2.88 6.36 -18.16
CA THR A 484 -2.06 5.15 -17.91
C THR A 484 -2.78 4.03 -17.17
N GLY A 485 -3.85 4.33 -16.43
CA GLY A 485 -4.51 3.34 -15.57
C GLY A 485 -3.75 3.04 -14.26
N ALA A 486 -2.72 3.81 -13.91
CA ALA A 486 -2.08 3.72 -12.59
C ALA A 486 -3.09 3.96 -11.46
N GLU A 487 -2.95 3.19 -10.38
CA GLU A 487 -3.74 3.34 -9.16
C GLU A 487 -3.16 4.43 -8.24
N SER A 488 -1.85 4.62 -8.30
CA SER A 488 -1.12 5.51 -7.41
C SER A 488 0.00 6.24 -8.15
N ALA A 489 0.36 7.42 -7.68
CA ALA A 489 1.49 8.18 -8.19
C ALA A 489 2.34 8.70 -7.02
N LEU A 490 3.65 8.52 -7.16
CA LEU A 490 4.64 8.84 -6.14
C LEU A 490 5.49 10.01 -6.60
N ALA A 491 5.78 10.92 -5.66
CA ALA A 491 6.84 11.90 -5.84
C ALA A 491 7.68 12.08 -4.58
N ALA A 492 8.94 12.46 -4.77
CA ALA A 492 9.90 12.71 -3.70
C ALA A 492 10.35 14.17 -3.70
N GLY A 493 11.16 14.56 -4.70
CA GLY A 493 11.87 15.84 -4.74
C GLY A 493 10.96 17.07 -4.63
N ILE A 494 9.88 17.13 -5.42
CA ILE A 494 8.97 18.28 -5.48
C ILE A 494 8.26 18.56 -4.13
N PHE A 495 7.88 17.51 -3.40
CA PHE A 495 7.26 17.63 -2.08
C PHE A 495 8.31 18.00 -1.04
N HIS A 496 9.47 17.34 -1.06
CA HIS A 496 10.55 17.63 -0.12
C HIS A 496 10.99 19.11 -0.21
N ARG A 497 11.15 19.63 -1.44
CA ARG A 497 11.56 21.01 -1.73
C ARG A 497 10.43 22.04 -1.59
N ARG A 498 9.18 21.59 -1.34
CA ARG A 498 7.97 22.43 -1.31
C ARG A 498 7.78 23.25 -2.59
N GLU A 499 8.21 22.70 -3.71
CA GLU A 499 7.98 23.29 -5.04
C GLU A 499 6.53 23.08 -5.46
N VAL A 500 5.94 21.96 -5.03
CA VAL A 500 4.55 21.58 -5.26
C VAL A 500 3.99 21.07 -3.93
N GLY A 501 2.81 21.55 -3.53
CA GLY A 501 2.13 21.05 -2.34
C GLY A 501 1.39 19.73 -2.60
N ILE A 502 1.34 18.81 -1.63
CA ILE A 502 0.51 17.59 -1.76
C ILE A 502 -0.97 17.97 -1.87
N SER A 503 -1.43 18.96 -1.09
CA SER A 503 -2.78 19.52 -1.19
C SER A 503 -3.05 20.12 -2.56
N GLU A 504 -2.08 20.81 -3.16
CA GLU A 504 -2.19 21.39 -4.51
C GLU A 504 -2.39 20.31 -5.59
N VAL A 505 -1.67 19.18 -5.47
CA VAL A 505 -1.86 18.01 -6.34
C VAL A 505 -3.28 17.48 -6.20
N LYS A 506 -3.75 17.26 -4.97
CA LYS A 506 -5.12 16.76 -4.71
C LYS A 506 -6.19 17.73 -5.21
N GLU A 507 -6.01 19.03 -5.02
CA GLU A 507 -6.92 20.05 -5.54
C GLU A 507 -6.96 20.08 -7.07
N ALA A 508 -5.82 19.88 -7.74
CA ALA A 508 -5.79 19.74 -9.19
C ALA A 508 -6.52 18.46 -9.67
N MET A 509 -6.34 17.34 -8.96
CA MET A 509 -7.06 16.09 -9.24
C MET A 509 -8.58 16.26 -9.09
N VAL A 510 -9.04 16.84 -7.98
CA VAL A 510 -10.46 17.07 -7.72
C VAL A 510 -11.09 17.99 -8.77
N ARG A 511 -10.41 19.07 -9.19
CA ARG A 511 -10.88 19.96 -10.26
C ARG A 511 -11.07 19.24 -11.60
N GLU A 512 -10.32 18.18 -11.81
CA GLU A 512 -10.34 17.35 -13.01
C GLU A 512 -11.21 16.09 -12.85
N GLY A 513 -11.95 15.98 -11.74
CA GLY A 513 -12.88 14.88 -11.45
C GLY A 513 -12.21 13.56 -11.07
N ILE A 514 -11.01 13.62 -10.49
CA ILE A 514 -10.18 12.47 -10.08
C ILE A 514 -10.22 12.27 -8.57
#